data_AF-A0A7S3AA59-F1
#
_entry.id   AF-A0A7S3AA59-F1
#
_cell.length_a   1.000
_cell.length_b   1.000
_cell.length_c   1.000
_cell.angle_alpha   90.00
_cell.angle_beta   90.00
_cell.angle_gamma   90.00
#
_symmetry.space_group_name_H-M   'P 1'
#
loop_
_entity.id
_entity.type
_entity.pdbx_description
1 polymer ?
#
loop_
_entity_poly.entity_id
_entity_poly.type
_entity_poly.pdbx_seq_one_letter_code
_entity_poly.pdbx_strand_id
1 'polypeptide(L)'
;MNKMFAFQGQLGTSRFLCKPGTSFCHQKLNPFRWRNGRRVSQSRQKSVQMVTSVSDAQEIQELEKLPKPADGGLDALKLLAQLRVLAGDFWFGEAAKGAWTWTFIALFLSLVRTVYAVTLSYTQRTFWTALSEKNAEKFSKLLVIYGFAVIIGPLILALYDWARNTLSLKWRQDLSSKLIDRYMAKNNYLETTFDTSLDNPDQRMTEDVTLFTKVACDL
;
A
#
# COMPACT_ATOMS: atom_id res chain seq x y z
N MET A 1 -43.68 -37.62 -42.71
CA MET A 1 -44.58 -36.92 -41.76
C MET A 1 -44.17 -37.39 -40.37
N ASN A 2 -43.84 -36.60 -39.34
CA ASN A 2 -43.87 -35.17 -39.10
C ASN A 2 -42.72 -34.83 -38.12
N LYS A 3 -42.20 -33.61 -38.25
CA LYS A 3 -41.14 -33.00 -37.43
C LYS A 3 -41.60 -32.87 -35.97
N MET A 4 -40.74 -33.20 -35.00
CA MET A 4 -40.82 -32.64 -33.64
C MET A 4 -39.56 -31.81 -33.36
N PHE A 5 -39.79 -30.54 -33.09
CA PHE A 5 -38.81 -29.54 -32.68
C PHE A 5 -38.41 -29.80 -31.23
N ALA A 6 -37.11 -30.02 -30.98
CA ALA A 6 -36.52 -29.90 -29.65
C ALA A 6 -35.72 -28.60 -29.60
N PHE A 7 -36.27 -27.58 -28.96
CA PHE A 7 -35.60 -26.32 -28.71
C PHE A 7 -34.67 -26.50 -27.49
N GLN A 8 -33.41 -26.84 -27.73
CA GLN A 8 -32.37 -26.78 -26.67
C GLN A 8 -31.94 -25.31 -26.49
N GLY A 9 -32.60 -24.62 -25.57
CA GLY A 9 -32.08 -23.37 -25.02
C GLY A 9 -31.03 -23.68 -23.96
N GLN A 10 -29.76 -23.41 -24.26
CA GLN A 10 -28.69 -23.31 -23.26
C GLN A 10 -28.85 -21.98 -22.51
N LEU A 11 -29.36 -22.04 -21.30
CA LEU A 11 -29.05 -21.06 -20.27
C LEU A 11 -28.47 -21.83 -19.07
N GLY A 12 -27.31 -21.36 -18.63
CA GLY A 12 -26.54 -21.69 -17.42
C GLY A 12 -26.91 -22.95 -16.63
N THR A 13 -25.88 -23.78 -16.40
CA THR A 13 -25.82 -24.92 -15.49
C THR A 13 -26.66 -24.78 -14.22
N SER A 14 -27.93 -25.18 -14.26
CA SER A 14 -28.77 -25.37 -13.08
C SER A 14 -29.85 -26.38 -13.41
N ARG A 15 -29.68 -27.61 -12.94
CA ARG A 15 -30.66 -28.68 -13.11
C ARG A 15 -31.69 -28.54 -11.98
N PHE A 16 -32.85 -27.96 -12.29
CA PHE A 16 -33.99 -27.90 -11.38
C PHE A 16 -34.81 -29.19 -11.53
N LEU A 17 -35.05 -29.89 -10.42
CA LEU A 17 -35.95 -31.03 -10.34
C LEU A 17 -37.21 -30.58 -9.57
N CYS A 18 -38.30 -30.34 -10.28
CA CYS A 18 -39.60 -30.06 -9.66
C CYS A 18 -40.37 -31.37 -9.46
N LYS A 19 -40.82 -31.62 -8.23
CA LYS A 19 -41.78 -32.69 -7.91
C LYS A 19 -43.20 -32.16 -8.14
N PRO A 20 -44.12 -32.90 -8.79
CA PRO A 20 -45.47 -32.42 -9.02
C PRO A 20 -46.26 -32.39 -7.69
N GLY A 21 -46.87 -31.25 -7.35
CA GLY A 21 -47.86 -31.13 -6.26
C GLY A 21 -47.53 -30.16 -5.12
N THR A 22 -46.42 -29.41 -5.14
CA THR A 22 -46.09 -28.43 -4.09
C THR A 22 -45.52 -27.15 -4.66
N SER A 23 -45.98 -25.99 -4.19
CA SER A 23 -45.57 -24.63 -4.62
C SER A 23 -44.23 -24.15 -4.05
N PHE A 24 -43.35 -25.06 -3.62
CA PHE A 24 -42.09 -24.69 -2.98
C PHE A 24 -40.89 -25.31 -3.71
N CYS A 25 -40.16 -24.48 -4.46
CA CYS A 25 -38.89 -24.85 -5.09
C CYS A 25 -37.74 -24.45 -4.16
N HIS A 26 -37.07 -25.41 -3.54
CA HIS A 26 -35.82 -25.15 -2.82
C HIS A 26 -34.62 -25.13 -3.79
N GLN A 27 -33.90 -24.01 -3.84
CA GLN A 27 -32.61 -23.91 -4.50
C GLN A 27 -31.56 -24.65 -3.65
N LYS A 28 -31.12 -25.83 -4.09
CA LYS A 28 -29.95 -26.50 -3.50
C LYS A 28 -28.72 -25.65 -3.78
N LEU A 29 -28.30 -24.85 -2.80
CA LEU A 29 -26.94 -24.30 -2.76
C LEU A 29 -25.98 -25.48 -2.59
N ASN A 30 -25.12 -25.69 -3.58
CA ASN A 30 -24.05 -26.69 -3.48
C ASN A 30 -23.13 -26.30 -2.33
N PRO A 31 -22.71 -27.26 -1.47
CA PRO A 31 -21.72 -26.97 -0.45
C PRO A 31 -20.42 -26.51 -1.13
N PHE A 32 -19.89 -25.40 -0.62
CA PHE A 32 -18.68 -24.73 -1.11
C PHE A 32 -17.51 -25.73 -1.14
N ARG A 33 -17.24 -26.29 -2.31
CA ARG A 33 -16.18 -27.28 -2.52
C ARG A 33 -14.86 -26.54 -2.73
N TRP A 34 -14.11 -26.35 -1.64
CA TRP A 34 -12.71 -25.90 -1.70
C TRP A 34 -11.89 -26.89 -2.54
N ARG A 35 -11.52 -26.48 -3.76
CA ARG A 35 -10.72 -27.28 -4.69
C ARG A 35 -9.25 -27.10 -4.33
N ASN A 36 -8.70 -28.05 -3.57
CA ASN A 36 -7.30 -28.06 -3.16
C ASN A 36 -6.32 -27.86 -4.34
N GLY A 37 -5.38 -26.94 -4.13
CA GLY A 37 -4.00 -26.97 -4.59
C GLY A 37 -3.74 -27.43 -6.04
N ARG A 38 -4.09 -26.59 -7.03
CA ARG A 38 -3.38 -26.66 -8.31
C ARG A 38 -2.03 -25.99 -8.13
N ARG A 39 -0.94 -26.77 -8.23
CA ARG A 39 0.41 -26.27 -8.51
C ARG A 39 0.31 -25.29 -9.68
N VAL A 40 0.51 -24.00 -9.43
CA VAL A 40 0.65 -22.99 -10.47
C VAL A 40 1.90 -23.38 -11.26
N SER A 41 1.71 -23.80 -12.51
CA SER A 41 2.85 -24.12 -13.36
C SER A 41 3.65 -22.83 -13.60
N GLN A 42 4.96 -22.90 -13.38
CA GLN A 42 5.91 -21.79 -13.49
C GLN A 42 5.87 -21.08 -14.86
N SER A 43 5.37 -21.75 -15.90
CA SER A 43 5.11 -21.21 -17.23
C SER A 43 3.96 -20.17 -17.26
N ARG A 44 2.94 -20.32 -16.41
CA ARG A 44 1.82 -19.37 -16.30
C ARG A 44 2.21 -18.11 -15.51
N GLN A 45 3.19 -18.22 -14.62
CA GLN A 45 3.77 -17.05 -13.93
C GLN A 45 4.54 -16.15 -14.89
N LYS A 46 5.29 -16.73 -15.85
CA LYS A 46 5.97 -15.94 -16.89
C LYS A 46 4.99 -15.23 -17.81
N SER A 47 3.87 -15.86 -18.17
CA SER A 47 2.85 -15.20 -19.00
C SER A 47 2.03 -14.17 -18.24
N VAL A 48 1.75 -14.38 -16.94
CA VAL A 48 1.08 -13.37 -16.10
C VAL A 48 2.01 -12.17 -15.84
N GLN A 49 3.31 -12.37 -15.56
CA GLN A 49 4.26 -11.25 -15.39
C GLN A 49 4.48 -10.45 -16.67
N MET A 50 4.48 -11.10 -17.84
CA MET A 50 4.64 -10.42 -19.12
C MET A 50 3.38 -9.63 -19.49
N VAL A 51 2.19 -10.15 -19.18
CA VAL A 51 0.91 -9.44 -19.43
C VAL A 51 0.70 -8.28 -18.44
N THR A 52 1.12 -8.40 -17.17
CA THR A 52 1.11 -7.25 -16.25
C THR A 52 2.09 -6.17 -16.71
N SER A 53 3.31 -6.52 -17.11
CA SER A 53 4.28 -5.50 -17.57
C SER A 53 3.90 -4.82 -18.89
N VAL A 54 3.22 -5.54 -19.79
CA VAL A 54 2.84 -5.00 -21.12
C VAL A 54 1.52 -4.23 -21.03
N SER A 55 0.55 -4.66 -20.21
CA SER A 55 -0.68 -3.90 -19.98
C SER A 55 -0.40 -2.62 -19.20
N ASP A 56 0.44 -2.66 -18.15
CA ASP A 56 0.84 -1.47 -17.40
C ASP A 56 1.65 -0.51 -18.31
N ALA A 57 2.53 -1.02 -19.18
CA ALA A 57 3.33 -0.17 -20.07
C ALA A 57 2.52 0.47 -21.21
N GLN A 58 1.53 -0.25 -21.79
CA GLN A 58 0.65 0.32 -22.81
C GLN A 58 -0.30 1.37 -22.22
N GLU A 59 -0.81 1.13 -21.01
CA GLU A 59 -1.69 2.07 -20.31
C GLU A 59 -0.94 3.33 -19.89
N ILE A 60 0.31 3.21 -19.39
CA ILE A 60 1.19 4.37 -19.10
C ILE A 60 1.49 5.18 -20.36
N GLN A 61 1.65 4.53 -21.52
CA GLN A 61 1.94 5.21 -22.78
C GLN A 61 0.72 5.92 -23.39
N GLU A 62 -0.50 5.45 -23.09
CA GLU A 62 -1.74 6.19 -23.37
C GLU A 62 -1.95 7.35 -22.39
N LEU A 63 -1.58 7.19 -21.12
CA LEU A 63 -1.66 8.25 -20.11
C LEU A 63 -0.68 9.39 -20.36
N GLU A 64 0.49 9.12 -20.95
CA GLU A 64 1.44 10.17 -21.37
C GLU A 64 0.96 10.96 -22.60
N LYS A 65 0.08 10.35 -23.43
CA LYS A 65 -0.55 11.01 -24.58
C LYS A 65 -1.71 11.93 -24.20
N LEU A 66 -2.22 11.83 -22.97
CA LEU A 66 -3.26 12.75 -22.51
C LEU A 66 -2.67 14.17 -22.46
N PRO A 67 -3.39 15.20 -22.94
CA PRO A 67 -2.97 16.57 -22.80
C PRO A 67 -2.72 16.84 -21.31
N LYS A 68 -1.46 17.10 -20.96
CA LYS A 68 -1.06 17.44 -19.60
C LYS A 68 -1.86 18.70 -19.21
N PRO A 69 -2.64 18.68 -18.12
CA PRO A 69 -3.55 19.77 -17.78
C PRO A 69 -2.81 21.12 -17.82
N ALA A 70 -3.29 22.04 -18.66
CA ALA A 70 -2.66 23.34 -18.93
C ALA A 70 -2.74 24.32 -17.74
N ASP A 71 -3.44 23.92 -16.69
CA ASP A 71 -3.75 24.58 -15.43
C ASP A 71 -2.94 24.02 -14.23
N GLY A 72 -2.05 23.05 -14.47
CA GLY A 72 -1.35 22.32 -13.41
C GLY A 72 -0.56 23.18 -12.39
N GLY A 73 -0.17 24.40 -12.75
CA GLY A 73 0.46 25.35 -11.79
C GLY A 73 -0.53 26.02 -10.83
N LEU A 74 -1.73 26.38 -11.31
CA LEU A 74 -2.76 27.02 -10.51
C LEU A 74 -3.46 26.01 -9.60
N ASP A 75 -3.63 24.78 -10.06
CA ASP A 75 -4.20 23.69 -9.27
C ASP A 75 -3.19 23.13 -8.27
N ALA A 76 -1.90 23.04 -8.62
CA ALA A 76 -0.88 22.66 -7.65
C ALA A 76 -0.82 23.63 -6.45
N LEU A 77 -0.93 24.94 -6.68
CA LEU A 77 -0.94 25.91 -5.58
C LEU A 77 -2.19 25.79 -4.70
N LYS A 78 -3.36 25.56 -5.29
CA LYS A 78 -4.61 25.30 -4.55
C LYS A 78 -4.52 23.99 -3.75
N LEU A 79 -3.98 22.93 -4.36
CA LEU A 79 -3.74 21.65 -3.70
C LEU A 79 -2.77 21.81 -2.54
N LEU A 80 -1.66 22.54 -2.71
CA LEU A 80 -0.72 22.84 -1.64
C LEU A 80 -1.36 23.67 -0.53
N ALA A 81 -2.23 24.62 -0.85
CA ALA A 81 -2.99 25.38 0.15
C ALA A 81 -3.96 24.48 0.94
N GLN A 82 -4.70 23.60 0.25
CA GLN A 82 -5.60 22.63 0.90
C GLN A 82 -4.83 21.64 1.78
N LEU A 83 -3.72 21.10 1.27
CA LEU A 83 -2.80 20.24 2.02
C LEU A 83 -2.22 20.96 3.22
N ARG A 84 -1.88 22.25 3.09
CA ARG A 84 -1.40 23.07 4.21
C ARG A 84 -2.47 23.27 5.27
N VAL A 85 -3.74 23.45 4.90
CA VAL A 85 -4.83 23.55 5.89
C VAL A 85 -5.05 22.21 6.61
N LEU A 86 -4.95 21.08 5.90
CA LEU A 86 -5.09 19.74 6.48
C LEU A 86 -3.90 19.35 7.37
N ALA A 87 -2.68 19.61 6.90
CA ALA A 87 -1.45 19.27 7.62
C ALA A 87 -1.11 20.29 8.71
N GLY A 88 -1.41 21.57 8.49
CA GLY A 88 -1.01 22.67 9.38
C GLY A 88 -1.55 22.51 10.80
N ASP A 89 -2.74 21.93 10.96
CA ASP A 89 -3.33 21.75 12.29
C ASP A 89 -2.60 20.71 13.14
N PHE A 90 -2.02 19.67 12.52
CA PHE A 90 -1.17 18.69 13.21
C PHE A 90 0.18 19.27 13.63
N TRP A 91 0.77 20.13 12.78
CA TRP A 91 2.09 20.71 13.01
C TRP A 91 2.09 21.99 13.87
N PHE A 92 0.96 22.71 13.95
CA PHE A 92 0.84 23.99 14.67
C PHE A 92 -0.20 23.98 15.82
N GLY A 93 -0.95 22.90 16.02
CA GLY A 93 -1.94 22.78 17.11
C GLY A 93 -1.35 22.53 18.50
N GLU A 94 -2.21 22.28 19.49
CA GLU A 94 -1.81 22.06 20.90
C GLU A 94 -0.89 20.84 21.10
N ALA A 95 -1.00 19.83 20.22
CA ALA A 95 -0.17 18.63 20.20
C ALA A 95 1.12 18.77 19.37
N ALA A 96 1.40 19.96 18.80
CA ALA A 96 2.53 20.20 17.89
C ALA A 96 3.88 19.83 18.50
N LYS A 97 4.10 20.10 19.79
CA LYS A 97 5.36 19.75 20.47
C LYS A 97 5.61 18.24 20.41
N GLY A 98 4.56 17.44 20.62
CA GLY A 98 4.64 15.99 20.49
C GLY A 98 4.96 15.58 19.07
N ALA A 99 4.23 16.09 18.08
CA ALA A 99 4.46 15.78 16.66
C ALA A 99 5.91 16.08 16.23
N TRP A 100 6.42 17.28 16.52
CA TRP A 100 7.77 17.69 16.20
C TRP A 100 8.85 16.82 16.84
N THR A 101 8.68 16.39 18.10
CA THR A 101 9.64 15.47 18.73
C THR A 101 9.76 14.15 17.97
N TRP A 102 8.64 13.55 17.55
CA TRP A 102 8.66 12.31 16.75
C TRP A 102 9.28 12.52 15.38
N THR A 103 9.05 13.67 14.75
CA THR A 103 9.68 14.02 13.47
C THR A 103 11.18 14.18 13.60
N PHE A 104 11.67 14.90 14.62
CA PHE A 104 13.11 15.04 14.84
C PHE A 104 13.77 13.70 15.15
N ILE A 105 13.10 12.85 15.93
CA ILE A 105 13.56 11.47 16.19
C ILE A 105 13.64 10.69 14.89
N ALA A 106 12.58 10.67 14.07
CA ALA A 106 12.56 9.95 12.80
C ALA A 106 13.64 10.45 11.84
N LEU A 107 13.83 11.77 11.75
CA LEU A 107 14.87 12.40 10.94
C LEU A 107 16.27 11.99 11.41
N PHE A 108 16.52 12.07 12.72
CA PHE A 108 17.78 11.64 13.30
C PHE A 108 18.07 10.16 13.01
N LEU A 109 17.07 9.27 13.17
CA LEU A 109 17.22 7.86 12.88
C LEU A 109 17.44 7.58 11.38
N SER A 110 16.86 8.37 10.47
CA SER A 110 17.13 8.27 9.02
C SER A 110 18.60 8.56 8.70
N LEU A 111 19.17 9.59 9.33
CA LEU A 111 20.60 9.90 9.20
C LEU A 111 21.47 8.77 9.75
N VAL A 112 21.15 8.26 10.94
CA VAL A 112 21.88 7.13 11.56
C VAL A 112 21.85 5.90 10.67
N ARG A 113 20.68 5.56 10.09
CA ARG A 113 20.52 4.45 9.14
C ARG A 113 21.44 4.61 7.93
N THR A 114 21.48 5.80 7.36
CA THR A 114 22.31 6.09 6.17
C THR A 114 23.79 6.02 6.48
N VAL A 115 24.21 6.62 7.60
CA VAL A 115 25.60 6.56 8.08
C VAL A 115 26.00 5.10 8.34
N TYR A 116 25.13 4.33 9.01
CA TYR A 116 25.36 2.90 9.26
C TYR A 116 25.57 2.12 7.95
N ALA A 117 24.73 2.33 6.93
CA ALA A 117 24.87 1.68 5.63
C ALA A 117 26.20 2.01 4.94
N VAL A 118 26.63 3.26 5.00
CA VAL A 118 27.92 3.71 4.44
C VAL A 118 29.08 3.09 5.22
N THR A 119 29.08 3.17 6.55
CA THR A 119 30.13 2.59 7.41
C THR A 119 30.26 1.09 7.17
N LEU A 120 29.14 0.36 7.12
CA LEU A 120 29.13 -1.08 6.85
C LEU A 120 29.75 -1.39 5.47
N SER A 121 29.45 -0.58 4.45
CA SER A 121 30.03 -0.72 3.12
C SER A 121 31.55 -0.53 3.11
N TYR A 122 32.08 0.44 3.87
CA TYR A 122 33.52 0.63 4.03
C TYR A 122 34.17 -0.53 4.78
N THR A 123 33.57 -0.98 5.90
CA THR A 123 34.08 -2.12 6.67
C THR A 123 34.11 -3.40 5.83
N GLN A 124 33.06 -3.65 5.03
CA GLN A 124 33.00 -4.77 4.09
C GLN A 124 34.19 -4.74 3.12
N ARG A 125 34.51 -3.57 2.56
CA ARG A 125 35.66 -3.40 1.66
C ARG A 125 36.98 -3.76 2.34
N THR A 126 37.23 -3.23 3.53
CA THR A 126 38.47 -3.50 4.28
C THR A 126 38.58 -4.96 4.71
N PHE A 127 37.45 -5.61 5.01
CA PHE A 127 37.39 -7.05 5.29
C PHE A 127 37.87 -7.87 4.09
N TRP A 128 37.37 -7.59 2.89
CA TRP A 128 37.81 -8.26 1.65
C TRP A 128 39.29 -8.02 1.35
N THR A 129 39.79 -6.79 1.56
CA THR A 129 41.21 -6.48 1.39
C THR A 129 42.09 -7.28 2.36
N ALA A 130 41.73 -7.35 3.64
CA ALA A 130 42.49 -8.12 4.63
C ALA A 130 42.52 -9.63 4.32
N LEU A 131 41.43 -10.16 3.75
CA LEU A 131 41.36 -11.53 3.28
C LEU A 131 42.30 -11.78 2.08
N SER A 132 42.37 -10.83 1.15
CA SER A 132 43.27 -10.91 -0.02
C SER A 132 44.76 -10.81 0.36
N GLU A 133 45.08 -10.01 1.37
CA GLU A 133 46.45 -9.83 1.89
C GLU A 133 46.91 -10.99 2.80
N LYS A 134 46.02 -11.96 3.11
CA LYS A 134 46.27 -13.09 4.02
C LYS A 134 46.79 -12.68 5.41
N ASN A 135 46.40 -11.49 5.89
CA ASN A 135 46.83 -11.00 7.20
C ASN A 135 45.88 -11.50 8.31
N ALA A 136 46.26 -12.58 8.99
CA ALA A 136 45.44 -13.23 10.02
C ALA A 136 45.13 -12.32 11.24
N GLU A 137 46.05 -11.42 11.61
CA GLU A 137 45.87 -10.55 12.77
C GLU A 137 44.86 -9.44 12.50
N LYS A 138 44.90 -8.83 11.31
CA LYS A 138 43.89 -7.85 10.88
C LYS A 138 42.54 -8.54 10.69
N PHE A 139 42.53 -9.72 10.06
CA PHE A 139 41.30 -10.46 9.78
C PHE A 139 40.48 -10.77 11.04
N SER A 140 41.11 -11.28 12.10
CA SER A 140 40.40 -11.61 13.35
C SER A 140 39.76 -10.38 14.01
N LYS A 141 40.46 -9.24 14.02
CA LYS A 141 39.95 -7.95 14.51
C LYS A 141 38.75 -7.48 13.69
N LEU A 142 38.85 -7.50 12.36
CA LEU A 142 37.76 -7.09 11.48
C LEU A 142 36.54 -8.03 11.56
N LEU A 143 36.76 -9.33 11.76
CA LEU A 143 35.68 -10.31 11.90
C LEU A 143 34.80 -10.02 13.13
N VAL A 144 35.43 -9.68 14.27
CA VAL A 144 34.70 -9.32 15.48
C VAL A 144 33.90 -8.03 15.28
N ILE A 145 34.52 -6.98 14.73
CA ILE A 145 33.85 -5.69 14.46
C ILE A 145 32.67 -5.88 13.51
N TYR A 146 32.85 -6.64 12.44
CA TYR A 146 31.80 -6.95 11.47
C TYR A 146 30.66 -7.75 12.11
N GLY A 147 30.99 -8.77 12.92
CA GLY A 147 30.00 -9.55 13.68
C GLY A 147 29.12 -8.67 14.57
N PHE A 148 29.73 -7.72 15.31
CA PHE A 148 28.97 -6.75 16.10
C PHE A 148 28.08 -5.85 15.24
N ALA A 149 28.59 -5.35 14.11
CA ALA A 149 27.80 -4.54 13.19
C ALA A 149 26.57 -5.29 12.69
N VAL A 150 26.71 -6.56 12.28
CA VAL A 150 25.59 -7.40 11.81
C VAL A 150 24.52 -7.62 12.89
N ILE A 151 24.90 -7.71 14.16
CA ILE A 151 23.95 -7.86 15.27
C ILE A 151 23.23 -6.53 15.56
N ILE A 152 23.96 -5.41 15.56
CA ILE A 152 23.44 -4.09 15.92
C ILE A 152 22.61 -3.48 14.78
N GLY A 153 22.95 -3.75 13.53
CA GLY A 153 22.28 -3.19 12.35
C GLY A 153 20.76 -3.38 12.35
N PRO A 154 20.25 -4.63 12.49
CA PRO A 154 18.83 -4.89 12.55
C PRO A 154 18.11 -4.16 13.70
N LEU A 155 18.76 -3.95 14.85
CA LEU A 155 18.21 -3.18 15.96
C LEU A 155 18.00 -1.71 15.57
N ILE A 156 18.98 -1.10 14.90
CA ILE A 156 18.88 0.28 14.41
C ILE A 156 17.77 0.40 13.37
N LEU A 157 17.70 -0.54 12.42
CA LEU A 157 16.67 -0.55 11.38
C LEU A 157 15.26 -0.70 11.98
N ALA A 158 15.08 -1.64 12.91
CA ALA A 158 13.80 -1.85 13.59
C ALA A 158 13.36 -0.62 14.39
N LEU A 159 14.30 0.08 15.06
CA LEU A 159 14.00 1.33 15.78
C LEU A 159 13.55 2.44 14.82
N TYR A 160 14.18 2.56 13.66
CA TYR A 160 13.80 3.52 12.63
C TYR A 160 12.40 3.21 12.08
N ASP A 161 12.13 1.94 11.73
CA ASP A 161 10.82 1.51 11.24
C ASP A 161 9.72 1.74 12.29
N TRP A 162 10.02 1.47 13.56
CA TRP A 162 9.10 1.72 14.66
C TRP A 162 8.80 3.22 14.84
N ALA A 163 9.82 4.08 14.80
CA ALA A 163 9.65 5.53 14.91
C ALA A 163 8.80 6.08 13.76
N ARG A 164 9.08 5.65 12.53
CA ARG A 164 8.33 6.03 11.33
C ARG A 164 6.86 5.59 11.40
N ASN A 165 6.62 4.34 11.77
CA ASN A 165 5.26 3.81 11.89
C ASN A 165 4.46 4.53 12.99
N THR A 166 5.10 4.84 14.11
CA THR A 166 4.48 5.58 15.21
C THR A 166 4.09 6.99 14.78
N LEU A 167 4.94 7.68 14.02
CA LEU A 167 4.64 9.00 13.47
C LEU A 167 3.45 8.95 12.50
N SER A 168 3.47 8.01 11.55
CA SER A 168 2.39 7.82 10.57
C SER A 168 1.06 7.50 11.24
N LEU A 169 1.07 6.64 12.28
CA LEU A 169 -0.14 6.26 13.02
C LEU A 169 -0.74 7.45 13.78
N LYS A 170 0.08 8.23 14.49
CA LYS A 170 -0.39 9.40 15.24
C LYS A 170 -0.99 10.46 14.32
N TRP A 171 -0.33 10.70 13.19
CA TRP A 171 -0.82 11.66 12.22
C TRP A 171 -2.13 11.19 11.59
N ARG A 172 -2.25 9.89 11.28
CA ARG A 172 -3.50 9.30 10.78
C ARG A 172 -4.64 9.43 11.78
N GLN A 173 -4.39 9.18 13.07
CA GLN A 173 -5.42 9.32 14.12
C GLN A 173 -5.99 10.74 14.19
N ASP A 174 -5.11 11.75 14.12
CA ASP A 174 -5.51 13.15 14.13
C ASP A 174 -6.27 13.55 12.85
N LEU A 175 -5.75 13.15 11.69
CA LEU A 175 -6.35 13.47 10.39
C LEU A 175 -7.73 12.80 10.20
N SER A 176 -7.86 11.53 10.56
CA SER A 176 -9.13 10.79 10.46
C SER A 176 -10.19 11.38 11.39
N SER A 177 -9.84 11.72 12.64
CA SER A 177 -10.81 12.30 13.59
C SER A 177 -11.39 13.60 13.05
N LYS A 178 -10.53 14.50 12.55
CA LYS A 178 -10.94 15.79 11.98
C LYS A 178 -11.75 15.64 10.69
N LEU A 179 -11.40 14.66 9.85
CA LEU A 179 -12.12 14.40 8.61
C LEU A 179 -13.55 13.92 8.90
N ILE A 180 -13.69 13.01 9.88
CA ILE A 180 -14.99 12.52 10.35
C ILE A 180 -15.80 13.66 10.97
N ASP A 181 -15.19 14.50 11.81
CA ASP A 181 -15.88 15.65 12.43
C ASP A 181 -16.42 16.62 11.36
N ARG A 182 -15.64 16.88 10.30
CA ARG A 182 -16.07 17.73 9.18
C ARG A 182 -17.12 17.07 8.28
N TYR A 183 -17.06 15.75 8.11
CA TYR A 183 -18.03 14.99 7.33
C TYR A 183 -19.40 14.94 8.03
N MET A 184 -19.39 14.77 9.35
CA MET A 184 -20.61 14.78 10.18
C MET A 184 -21.16 16.19 10.41
N ALA A 185 -20.32 17.22 10.34
CA ALA A 185 -20.77 18.60 10.40
C ALA A 185 -21.59 18.98 9.14
N LYS A 186 -22.69 19.72 9.36
CA LYS A 186 -23.52 20.37 8.32
C LYS A 186 -24.34 19.47 7.38
N ASN A 187 -24.80 18.27 7.79
CA ASN A 187 -25.70 17.46 6.96
C ASN A 187 -25.11 17.05 5.58
N ASN A 188 -23.80 17.26 5.37
CA ASN A 188 -23.08 16.92 4.13
C ASN A 188 -23.13 15.42 3.80
N TYR A 189 -23.36 14.57 4.81
CA TYR A 189 -23.58 13.13 4.62
C TYR A 189 -24.78 12.86 3.69
N LEU A 190 -25.83 13.68 3.76
CA LEU A 190 -27.01 13.54 2.91
C LEU A 190 -26.69 13.96 1.48
N GLU A 191 -26.11 15.15 1.27
CA GLU A 191 -25.76 15.65 -0.06
C GLU A 191 -24.80 14.73 -0.80
N THR A 192 -23.80 14.18 -0.11
CA THR A 192 -22.81 13.27 -0.73
C THR A 192 -23.41 11.90 -1.07
N THR A 193 -24.45 11.45 -0.34
CA THR A 193 -25.15 10.18 -0.62
C THR A 193 -26.08 10.29 -1.83
N PHE A 194 -26.61 11.48 -2.12
CA PHE A 194 -27.45 11.71 -3.31
C PHE A 194 -26.65 11.87 -4.60
N ASP A 195 -25.33 12.09 -4.50
CA ASP A 195 -24.44 12.18 -5.66
C ASP A 195 -23.88 10.80 -6.03
N THR A 196 -24.54 10.11 -6.96
CA THR A 196 -24.17 8.76 -7.44
C THR A 196 -22.83 8.68 -8.17
N SER A 197 -22.11 9.80 -8.33
CA SER A 197 -20.80 9.84 -8.98
C SER A 197 -19.64 9.34 -8.09
N LEU A 198 -19.85 9.24 -6.77
CA LEU A 198 -18.84 8.85 -5.79
C LEU A 198 -19.23 7.53 -5.11
N ASP A 199 -18.72 6.41 -5.62
CA ASP A 199 -18.89 5.10 -4.98
C ASP A 199 -17.95 4.97 -3.76
N ASN A 200 -18.52 4.65 -2.61
CA ASN A 200 -17.85 4.42 -1.32
C ASN A 200 -16.88 5.54 -0.85
N PRO A 201 -17.40 6.75 -0.57
CA PRO A 201 -16.58 7.91 -0.17
C PRO A 201 -15.80 7.68 1.14
N ASP A 202 -16.31 6.85 2.05
CA ASP A 202 -15.65 6.44 3.29
C ASP A 202 -14.39 5.60 3.03
N GLN A 203 -14.46 4.67 2.06
CA GLN A 203 -13.32 3.87 1.67
C GLN A 203 -12.25 4.73 1.03
N ARG A 204 -12.64 5.62 0.10
CA ARG A 204 -11.69 6.54 -0.53
C ARG A 204 -11.03 7.46 0.48
N MET A 205 -11.79 8.08 1.38
CA MET A 205 -11.22 8.91 2.44
C MET A 205 -10.21 8.15 3.31
N THR A 206 -10.54 6.92 3.70
CA THR A 206 -9.65 6.11 4.56
C THR A 206 -8.39 5.67 3.81
N GLU A 207 -8.53 5.28 2.54
CA GLU A 207 -7.43 4.84 1.68
C GLU A 207 -6.49 6.00 1.36
N ASP A 208 -7.03 7.17 0.97
CA ASP A 208 -6.26 8.36 0.65
C ASP A 208 -5.51 8.90 1.88
N VAL A 209 -6.14 8.94 3.06
CA VAL A 209 -5.48 9.33 4.31
C VAL A 209 -4.34 8.36 4.66
N THR A 210 -4.55 7.06 4.44
CA THR A 210 -3.51 6.04 4.68
C THR A 210 -2.32 6.24 3.75
N LEU A 211 -2.58 6.42 2.45
CA LEU A 211 -1.54 6.61 1.44
C LEU A 211 -0.79 7.92 1.68
N PHE A 212 -1.50 9.01 1.92
CA PHE A 212 -0.92 10.33 2.18
C PHE A 212 0.01 10.31 3.38
N THR A 213 -0.45 9.78 4.53
CA THR A 213 0.36 9.72 5.75
C THR A 213 1.56 8.78 5.61
N LYS A 214 1.42 7.68 4.86
CA LYS A 214 2.51 6.74 4.61
C LYS A 214 3.61 7.34 3.73
N VAL A 215 3.22 8.05 2.66
CA VAL A 215 4.14 8.68 1.71
C VAL A 215 4.83 9.87 2.35
N ALA A 216 4.10 10.73 3.06
CA ALA A 216 4.70 11.92 3.66
C ALA A 216 5.58 11.61 4.89
N CYS A 217 5.43 10.44 5.52
CA CYS A 217 6.37 9.95 6.53
C CYS A 217 7.49 9.06 5.96
N ASP A 218 7.61 8.92 4.63
CA ASP A 218 8.73 8.23 3.98
C ASP A 218 9.94 9.16 3.90
N LEU A 219 10.89 8.99 4.83
CA LEU A 219 12.13 9.79 4.96
C LEU A 219 13.39 8.93 4.99
#